data_AF-A0A424YDY3-F1
#
_entry.id   AF-A0A424YDY3-F1
#
_cell.length_a   1.000
_cell.length_b   1.000
_cell.length_c   1.000
_cell.angle_alpha   90.00
_cell.angle_beta   90.00
_cell.angle_gamma   90.00
#
_symmetry.space_group_name_H-M   'P 1'
#
loop_
_entity.id
_entity.type
_entity.pdbx_description
1 polymer ?
#
loop_
_entity_poly.entity_id
_entity_poly.type
_entity_poly.pdbx_seq_one_letter_code
_entity_poly.pdbx_strand_id
1 'polypeptide(L)'
;MIKDEPLNNVRGLQGKKLLLLKILNKLPWLILFFTLSYILVMYFFSYMIDFKGSDLLGLGTWLEKVRPGYPLFWIYAFTEGSPTEHIQWTFIGVSLVLAAACFFVNRYFIKKISWGWLLLVLGLALMLGEDYYNIRHKTVDFIANYYNISPATMFSFLHLRTLVELVLYFLLGLLMVMALLLILKDREESGRGKKLLVTGYFFYALASISSATRGIGNWYARVGDFLLGDNKIRMASLVTESPYRGNLGFYFMDFVWEEPLELLGATFIVASLLVFLIYRTNKGQIHIDKR
;
A
#
# COMPACT_ATOMS: atom_id res chain seq x y z
N MET A 1 54.50 -10.34 -26.44
CA MET A 1 54.66 -10.43 -24.98
C MET A 1 53.30 -10.14 -24.35
N ILE A 2 52.46 -11.17 -24.22
CA ILE A 2 51.13 -11.05 -23.62
C ILE A 2 51.35 -11.11 -22.11
N LYS A 3 51.02 -10.04 -21.39
CA LYS A 3 51.06 -10.03 -19.93
C LYS A 3 49.92 -10.93 -19.44
N ASP A 4 50.28 -12.07 -18.86
CA ASP A 4 49.34 -12.88 -18.08
C ASP A 4 48.84 -12.01 -16.91
N GLU A 5 47.64 -11.46 -17.05
CA GLU A 5 46.96 -10.86 -15.91
C GLU A 5 46.65 -11.94 -14.87
N PRO A 6 46.89 -11.67 -13.58
CA PRO A 6 46.78 -12.70 -12.55
C PRO A 6 45.34 -13.17 -12.39
N LEU A 7 45.13 -14.48 -12.64
CA LEU A 7 43.92 -15.27 -12.35
C LEU A 7 43.31 -15.04 -10.95
N ASN A 8 44.05 -14.44 -10.02
CA ASN A 8 43.59 -14.06 -8.69
C ASN A 8 42.48 -12.99 -8.71
N ASN A 9 42.38 -12.15 -9.74
CA ASN A 9 41.32 -11.15 -9.83
C ASN A 9 39.92 -11.75 -10.09
N VAL A 10 39.86 -12.89 -10.81
CA VAL A 10 38.59 -13.53 -11.18
C VAL A 10 37.89 -14.18 -9.98
N ARG A 11 38.65 -14.79 -9.05
CA ARG A 11 38.09 -15.40 -7.83
C ARG A 11 37.53 -14.36 -6.86
N GLY A 12 38.16 -13.20 -6.74
CA GLY A 12 37.67 -12.10 -5.89
C GLY A 12 36.34 -11.51 -6.38
N LEU A 13 36.17 -11.38 -7.71
CA LEU A 13 34.93 -10.91 -8.34
C LEU A 13 33.76 -11.89 -8.14
N GLN A 14 34.01 -13.20 -8.25
CA GLN A 14 32.98 -14.21 -8.01
C GLN A 14 32.50 -14.22 -6.54
N GLY A 15 33.42 -14.06 -5.58
CA GLY A 15 33.07 -13.98 -4.15
C GLY A 15 32.19 -12.77 -3.82
N LYS A 16 32.53 -11.59 -4.34
CA LYS A 16 31.73 -10.36 -4.14
C LYS A 16 30.34 -10.48 -4.77
N LYS A 17 30.24 -11.06 -5.97
CA LYS A 17 28.96 -11.30 -6.67
C LYS A 17 28.05 -12.24 -5.88
N LEU A 18 28.60 -13.33 -5.33
CA LEU A 18 27.84 -14.28 -4.51
C LEU A 18 27.31 -13.63 -3.23
N LEU A 19 28.11 -12.79 -2.57
CA LEU A 19 27.68 -12.06 -1.38
C LEU A 19 26.53 -11.07 -1.70
N LEU A 20 26.66 -10.32 -2.79
CA LEU A 20 25.61 -9.39 -3.24
C LEU A 20 24.29 -10.12 -3.52
N LEU A 21 24.33 -11.26 -4.21
CA LEU A 21 23.14 -12.07 -4.47
C LEU A 21 22.50 -12.62 -3.19
N LYS A 22 23.31 -13.00 -2.19
CA LYS A 22 22.79 -13.41 -0.88
C LYS A 22 22.07 -12.27 -0.16
N ILE A 23 22.58 -11.05 -0.25
CA ILE A 23 21.96 -9.86 0.34
C ILE A 23 20.65 -9.54 -0.39
N LEU A 24 20.68 -9.48 -1.72
CA LEU A 24 19.49 -9.19 -2.54
C LEU A 24 18.36 -10.19 -2.30
N ASN A 25 18.66 -11.48 -2.16
CA ASN A 25 17.66 -12.51 -1.87
C ASN A 25 16.96 -12.33 -0.50
N LYS A 26 17.58 -11.61 0.43
CA LYS A 26 17.00 -11.29 1.75
C LYS A 26 16.20 -9.99 1.74
N LEU A 27 16.46 -9.08 0.80
CA LEU A 27 15.83 -7.76 0.74
C LEU A 27 14.29 -7.80 0.78
N PRO A 28 13.58 -8.66 0.03
CA PRO A 28 12.11 -8.74 0.12
C PRO A 28 11.60 -9.04 1.52
N TRP A 29 12.30 -9.90 2.26
CA TRP A 29 11.93 -10.27 3.62
C TRP A 29 12.25 -9.17 4.64
N LEU A 30 13.35 -8.45 4.43
CA LEU A 30 13.70 -7.31 5.27
C LEU A 30 12.62 -6.23 5.16
N ILE A 31 12.17 -5.90 3.95
CA ILE A 31 11.10 -4.92 3.74
C ILE A 31 9.82 -5.36 4.47
N LEU A 32 9.39 -6.63 4.30
CA LEU A 32 8.24 -7.18 5.02
C LEU A 32 8.40 -7.11 6.54
N PHE A 33 9.56 -7.48 7.06
CA PHE A 33 9.86 -7.43 8.49
C PHE A 33 9.80 -6.00 9.04
N PHE A 34 10.38 -5.03 8.31
CA PHE A 34 10.35 -3.62 8.71
C PHE A 34 8.92 -3.08 8.69
N THR A 35 8.12 -3.36 7.67
CA THR A 35 6.70 -2.93 7.63
C THR A 35 5.91 -3.53 8.78
N LEU A 36 6.01 -4.84 9.01
CA LEU A 36 5.28 -5.49 10.10
C LEU A 36 5.71 -4.94 11.46
N SER A 37 7.00 -4.73 11.66
CA SER A 37 7.52 -4.11 12.89
C SER A 37 7.01 -2.69 13.06
N TYR A 38 6.99 -1.90 11.98
CA TYR A 38 6.43 -0.55 11.98
C TYR A 38 4.96 -0.54 12.40
N ILE A 39 4.11 -1.34 11.75
CA ILE A 39 2.67 -1.43 12.08
C ILE A 39 2.47 -1.85 13.53
N LEU A 40 3.18 -2.89 13.99
CA LEU A 40 3.09 -3.36 15.38
C LEU A 40 3.51 -2.28 16.39
N VAL A 41 4.58 -1.54 16.09
CA VAL A 41 5.04 -0.44 16.94
C VAL A 41 4.02 0.69 16.96
N MET A 42 3.49 1.09 15.80
CA MET A 42 2.45 2.13 15.73
C MET A 42 1.19 1.72 16.50
N TYR A 43 0.71 0.48 16.33
CA TYR A 43 -0.42 -0.05 17.10
C TYR A 43 -0.14 -0.09 18.61
N PHE A 44 1.08 -0.47 19.01
CA PHE A 44 1.47 -0.44 20.42
C PHE A 44 1.40 0.98 20.98
N PHE A 45 1.94 1.98 20.27
CA PHE A 45 1.86 3.38 20.70
C PHE A 45 0.42 3.90 20.72
N SER A 46 -0.39 3.62 19.70
CA SER A 46 -1.82 3.95 19.68
C SER A 46 -2.54 3.34 20.88
N TYR A 47 -2.30 2.07 21.19
CA TYR A 47 -2.90 1.43 22.36
C TYR A 47 -2.45 2.07 23.68
N MET A 48 -1.15 2.31 23.85
CA MET A 48 -0.61 2.85 25.10
C MET A 48 -1.05 4.31 25.34
N ILE A 49 -1.01 5.15 24.31
CA ILE A 49 -1.37 6.57 24.42
C ILE A 49 -2.88 6.71 24.38
N ASP A 50 -3.52 6.21 23.33
CA ASP A 50 -4.92 6.54 23.05
C ASP A 50 -5.89 5.69 23.86
N PHE A 51 -5.63 4.40 24.10
CA PHE A 51 -6.56 3.50 24.80
C PHE A 51 -6.28 3.39 26.30
N LYS A 52 -5.01 3.22 26.68
CA LYS A 52 -4.62 3.14 28.09
C LYS A 52 -4.52 4.52 28.74
N GLY A 53 -4.40 5.60 27.95
CA GLY A 53 -4.23 6.96 28.47
C GLY A 53 -2.87 7.16 29.15
N SER A 54 -1.87 6.35 28.81
CA SER A 54 -0.52 6.52 29.34
C SER A 54 0.25 7.51 28.48
N ASP A 55 0.76 8.58 29.10
CA ASP A 55 1.62 9.55 28.42
C ASP A 55 3.05 8.98 28.27
N LEU A 56 3.16 7.97 27.42
CA LEU A 56 4.38 7.18 27.26
C LEU A 56 5.49 8.09 26.74
N LEU A 57 6.48 8.36 27.60
CA LEU A 57 7.62 9.24 27.31
C LEU A 57 7.23 10.71 27.01
N GLY A 58 6.08 11.18 27.48
CA GLY A 58 5.62 12.56 27.22
C GLY A 58 5.06 12.77 25.81
N LEU A 59 4.85 11.70 25.05
CA LEU A 59 4.53 11.75 23.62
C LEU A 59 3.08 12.20 23.36
N GLY A 60 2.14 11.89 24.27
CA GLY A 60 0.78 12.43 24.24
C GLY A 60 0.76 13.93 24.53
N THR A 61 1.48 14.36 25.56
CA THR A 61 1.65 15.79 25.89
C THR A 61 2.32 16.57 24.75
N TRP A 62 3.29 15.96 24.07
CA TRP A 62 3.93 16.55 22.89
C TRP A 62 2.96 16.66 21.71
N LEU A 63 2.17 15.61 21.43
CA LEU A 63 1.17 15.62 20.37
C LEU A 63 0.12 16.71 20.58
N GLU A 64 -0.40 16.87 21.80
CA GLU A 64 -1.32 17.95 22.16
C GLU A 64 -0.77 19.34 21.84
N LYS A 65 0.55 19.54 22.00
CA LYS A 65 1.22 20.82 21.70
C LYS A 65 1.42 21.04 20.20
N VAL A 66 1.78 20.01 19.45
CA VAL A 66 2.09 20.12 18.02
C VAL A 66 0.85 20.05 17.14
N ARG A 67 -0.22 19.37 17.59
CA ARG A 67 -1.52 19.28 16.92
C ARG A 67 -2.68 19.51 17.91
N PRO A 68 -2.85 20.75 18.41
CA PRO A 68 -3.95 21.09 19.31
C PRO A 68 -5.29 20.98 18.56
N GLY A 69 -5.94 19.83 18.67
CA GLY A 69 -7.15 19.47 17.92
C GLY A 69 -7.28 17.97 17.65
N TYR A 70 -6.12 17.28 17.56
CA TYR A 70 -6.00 15.87 17.23
C TYR A 70 -5.02 15.15 18.18
N PRO A 71 -5.30 15.11 19.49
CA PRO A 71 -4.35 14.53 20.44
C PRO A 71 -4.23 13.00 20.34
N LEU A 72 -5.02 12.36 19.47
CA LEU A 72 -5.00 10.91 19.29
C LEU A 72 -3.80 10.52 18.40
N PHE A 73 -2.92 9.68 18.95
CA PHE A 73 -1.73 9.19 18.27
C PHE A 73 -2.10 8.41 17.00
N TRP A 74 -3.14 7.58 17.01
CA TRP A 74 -3.58 6.87 15.82
C TRP A 74 -4.05 7.79 14.69
N ILE A 75 -4.65 8.95 15.00
CA ILE A 75 -4.96 9.95 13.96
C ILE A 75 -3.66 10.49 13.36
N TYR A 76 -2.68 10.84 14.20
CA TYR A 76 -1.39 11.33 13.71
C TYR A 76 -0.63 10.31 12.83
N ALA A 77 -0.61 9.04 13.26
CA ALA A 77 0.19 8.00 12.62
C ALA A 77 -0.40 7.49 11.30
N PHE A 78 -1.72 7.54 11.15
CA PHE A 78 -2.43 6.83 10.09
C PHE A 78 -3.39 7.69 9.23
N THR A 79 -3.60 8.98 9.51
CA THR A 79 -4.47 9.84 8.66
C THR A 79 -3.88 10.16 7.28
N GLU A 80 -4.66 10.75 6.38
CA GLU A 80 -4.13 11.40 5.16
C GLU A 80 -2.99 12.39 5.47
N GLY A 81 -1.88 12.30 4.75
CA GLY A 81 -0.62 13.01 4.94
C GLY A 81 0.23 12.50 6.11
N SER A 82 -0.10 11.35 6.69
CA SER A 82 0.63 10.77 7.82
C SER A 82 1.91 10.02 7.39
N PRO A 83 2.79 9.66 8.35
CA PRO A 83 3.93 8.81 8.06
C PRO A 83 3.56 7.46 7.42
N THR A 84 2.43 6.84 7.79
CA THR A 84 1.99 5.57 7.19
C THR A 84 1.74 5.75 5.71
N GLU A 85 0.98 6.78 5.34
CA GLU A 85 0.62 7.05 3.95
C GLU A 85 1.86 7.41 3.10
N HIS A 86 2.81 8.20 3.64
CA HIS A 86 4.06 8.49 2.94
C HIS A 86 4.91 7.24 2.66
N ILE A 87 4.94 6.28 3.59
CA ILE A 87 5.61 5.00 3.38
C ILE A 87 4.88 4.20 2.28
N GLN A 88 3.55 4.18 2.30
CA GLN A 88 2.72 3.57 1.26
C GLN A 88 3.02 4.17 -0.12
N TRP A 89 2.95 5.50 -0.28
CA TRP A 89 3.26 6.18 -1.54
C TRP A 89 4.66 5.83 -2.05
N THR A 90 5.63 5.76 -1.13
CA THR A 90 7.01 5.35 -1.46
C THR A 90 7.03 3.92 -1.99
N PHE A 91 6.34 2.98 -1.35
CA PHE A 91 6.29 1.59 -1.79
C PHE A 91 5.51 1.40 -3.10
N ILE A 92 4.44 2.15 -3.33
CA ILE A 92 3.74 2.16 -4.62
C ILE A 92 4.66 2.72 -5.71
N GLY A 93 5.35 3.83 -5.46
CA GLY A 93 6.30 4.42 -6.40
C GLY A 93 7.49 3.50 -6.73
N VAL A 94 8.05 2.83 -5.72
CA VAL A 94 9.08 1.81 -5.93
C VAL A 94 8.52 0.62 -6.72
N SER A 95 7.30 0.16 -6.40
CA SER A 95 6.63 -0.90 -7.15
C SER A 95 6.44 -0.54 -8.62
N LEU A 96 6.07 0.71 -8.92
CA LEU A 96 5.93 1.20 -10.29
C LEU A 96 7.24 1.04 -11.08
N VAL A 97 8.35 1.48 -10.49
CA VAL A 97 9.68 1.38 -11.11
C VAL A 97 10.10 -0.08 -11.30
N LEU A 98 9.90 -0.92 -10.29
CA LEU A 98 10.25 -2.34 -10.38
C LEU A 98 9.37 -3.10 -11.38
N ALA A 99 8.08 -2.79 -11.46
CA ALA A 99 7.17 -3.36 -12.45
C ALA A 99 7.55 -2.93 -13.88
N ALA A 100 7.97 -1.67 -14.06
CA ALA A 100 8.50 -1.20 -15.34
C ALA A 100 9.80 -1.92 -15.71
N ALA A 101 10.69 -2.16 -14.74
CA ALA A 101 11.88 -2.98 -14.98
C ALA A 101 11.51 -4.42 -15.39
N CYS A 102 10.55 -5.05 -14.73
CA CYS A 102 10.02 -6.36 -15.13
C CYS A 102 9.46 -6.34 -16.56
N PHE A 103 8.73 -5.28 -16.95
CA PHE A 103 8.24 -5.09 -18.30
C PHE A 103 9.39 -5.04 -19.32
N PHE A 104 10.39 -4.18 -19.10
CA PHE A 104 11.52 -4.01 -20.02
C PHE A 104 12.38 -5.26 -20.15
N VAL A 105 12.55 -6.01 -19.05
CA VAL A 105 13.26 -7.30 -19.09
C VAL A 105 12.49 -8.33 -19.90
N ASN A 106 11.16 -8.37 -19.81
CA ASN A 106 10.35 -9.41 -20.45
C ASN A 106 9.84 -9.06 -21.86
N ARG A 107 9.84 -7.79 -22.28
CA ARG A 107 9.22 -7.33 -23.55
C ARG A 107 9.77 -8.01 -24.80
N TYR A 108 11.03 -8.45 -24.76
CA TYR A 108 11.68 -9.11 -25.89
C TYR A 108 11.57 -10.64 -25.88
N PHE A 109 11.28 -11.24 -24.72
CA PHE A 109 11.25 -12.70 -24.57
C PHE A 109 9.83 -13.25 -24.64
N ILE A 110 8.84 -12.59 -24.02
CA ILE A 110 7.48 -13.13 -23.91
C ILE A 110 6.40 -12.03 -23.99
N LYS A 111 5.95 -11.73 -25.23
CA LYS A 111 5.02 -10.61 -25.54
C LYS A 111 3.70 -10.63 -24.75
N LYS A 112 3.14 -11.80 -24.42
CA LYS A 112 1.89 -11.88 -23.63
C LYS A 112 2.08 -11.50 -22.16
N ILE A 113 3.23 -11.80 -21.58
CA ILE A 113 3.53 -11.53 -20.16
C ILE A 113 3.93 -10.07 -19.97
N SER A 114 4.62 -9.48 -20.96
CA SER A 114 4.91 -8.05 -20.94
C SER A 114 3.65 -7.20 -20.89
N TRP A 115 2.53 -7.64 -21.47
CA TRP A 115 1.25 -6.95 -21.25
C TRP A 115 0.79 -6.99 -19.79
N GLY A 116 0.97 -8.11 -19.09
CA GLY A 116 0.68 -8.19 -17.65
C GLY A 116 1.49 -7.17 -16.83
N TRP A 117 2.80 -7.06 -17.10
CA TRP A 117 3.65 -6.06 -16.46
C TRP A 117 3.27 -4.63 -16.82
N LEU A 118 2.92 -4.36 -18.08
CA LEU A 118 2.49 -3.04 -18.52
C LEU A 118 1.18 -2.62 -17.83
N LEU A 119 0.20 -3.53 -17.73
CA LEU A 119 -1.05 -3.27 -17.03
C LEU A 119 -0.80 -3.01 -15.53
N LEU A 120 0.12 -3.74 -14.91
CA LEU A 120 0.53 -3.49 -13.52
C LEU A 120 1.16 -2.11 -13.36
N VAL A 121 2.03 -1.69 -14.28
CA VAL A 121 2.63 -0.34 -14.28
C VAL A 121 1.54 0.73 -14.39
N LEU A 122 0.61 0.57 -15.34
CA LEU A 122 -0.49 1.52 -15.51
C LEU A 122 -1.39 1.59 -14.27
N GLY A 123 -1.71 0.44 -13.67
CA GLY A 123 -2.53 0.37 -12.47
C GLY A 123 -1.85 1.00 -11.25
N LEU A 124 -0.56 0.72 -11.03
CA LEU A 124 0.22 1.35 -9.96
C LEU A 124 0.36 2.86 -10.16
N ALA A 125 0.49 3.33 -11.41
CA ALA A 125 0.53 4.76 -11.70
C ALA A 125 -0.81 5.45 -11.40
N LEU A 126 -1.92 4.78 -11.72
CA LEU A 126 -3.26 5.27 -11.39
C LEU A 126 -3.50 5.28 -9.88
N MET A 127 -3.10 4.23 -9.15
CA MET A 127 -3.16 4.19 -7.68
C MET A 127 -2.37 5.35 -7.07
N LEU A 128 -1.10 5.52 -7.45
CA LEU A 128 -0.26 6.60 -6.93
C LEU A 128 -0.84 7.99 -7.25
N GLY A 129 -1.39 8.15 -8.46
CA GLY A 129 -2.05 9.39 -8.86
C GLY A 129 -3.34 9.66 -8.09
N GLU A 130 -4.11 8.62 -7.78
CA GLU A 130 -5.34 8.73 -7.00
C GLU A 130 -5.03 9.13 -5.56
N ASP A 131 -4.11 8.42 -4.89
CA ASP A 131 -3.69 8.71 -3.51
C ASP A 131 -3.11 10.12 -3.39
N TYR A 132 -2.17 10.51 -4.26
CA TYR A 132 -1.48 11.79 -4.14
C TYR A 132 -2.35 13.01 -4.47
N TYR A 133 -3.22 12.91 -5.47
CA TYR A 133 -4.06 14.04 -5.91
C TYR A 133 -5.47 14.02 -5.35
N ASN A 134 -5.85 12.96 -4.62
CA ASN A 134 -7.20 12.73 -4.13
C ASN A 134 -8.24 12.84 -5.27
N ILE A 135 -7.95 12.17 -6.40
CA ILE A 135 -8.73 12.29 -7.65
C ILE A 135 -10.17 11.85 -7.44
N ARG A 136 -10.38 10.81 -6.63
CA ARG A 136 -11.70 10.28 -6.28
C ARG A 136 -12.59 11.35 -5.65
N HIS A 137 -12.13 12.02 -4.59
CA HIS A 137 -12.93 13.04 -3.92
C HIS A 137 -13.16 14.26 -4.83
N LYS A 138 -12.14 14.70 -5.58
CA LYS A 138 -12.30 15.78 -6.58
C LYS A 138 -13.31 15.44 -7.68
N THR A 139 -13.36 14.20 -8.13
CA THR A 139 -14.30 13.76 -9.18
C THR A 139 -15.73 13.75 -8.64
N VAL A 140 -15.93 13.26 -7.42
CA VAL A 140 -17.23 13.29 -6.75
C VAL A 140 -17.72 14.72 -6.57
N ASP A 141 -16.86 15.62 -6.08
CA ASP A 141 -17.20 17.03 -5.87
C ASP A 141 -17.51 17.73 -7.19
N PHE A 142 -16.73 17.47 -8.25
CA PHE A 142 -16.98 18.00 -9.58
C PHE A 142 -18.35 17.57 -10.13
N ILE A 143 -18.68 16.28 -10.03
CA ILE A 143 -19.96 15.74 -10.50
C ILE A 143 -21.12 16.35 -9.71
N ALA A 144 -21.01 16.42 -8.38
CA ALA A 144 -22.04 17.00 -7.54
C ALA A 144 -22.30 18.48 -7.87
N ASN A 145 -21.24 19.25 -8.08
CA ASN A 145 -21.32 20.64 -8.50
C ASN A 145 -21.94 20.78 -9.89
N TYR A 146 -21.54 19.93 -10.85
CA TYR A 146 -22.05 19.96 -12.22
C TYR A 146 -23.57 19.69 -12.28
N TYR A 147 -24.06 18.76 -11.47
CA TYR A 147 -25.49 18.42 -11.40
C TYR A 147 -26.28 19.27 -10.39
N ASN A 148 -25.67 20.29 -9.77
CA ASN A 148 -26.28 21.10 -8.71
C ASN A 148 -26.90 20.26 -7.56
N ILE A 149 -26.28 19.14 -7.24
CA ILE A 149 -26.73 18.28 -6.15
C ILE A 149 -26.22 18.91 -4.86
N SER A 150 -27.10 19.63 -4.19
CA SER A 150 -26.79 20.21 -2.89
C SER A 150 -26.47 19.08 -1.89
N PRO A 151 -25.44 19.23 -1.04
CA PRO A 151 -25.21 18.33 0.09
C PRO A 151 -26.45 18.18 1.01
N ALA A 152 -27.38 19.15 0.95
CA ALA A 152 -28.63 19.13 1.69
C ALA A 152 -29.61 18.03 1.23
N THR A 153 -29.56 17.59 -0.04
CA THR A 153 -30.26 16.39 -0.51
C THR A 153 -29.39 15.16 -0.24
N MET A 154 -29.18 14.90 1.05
CA MET A 154 -28.20 13.96 1.62
C MET A 154 -28.31 12.54 1.02
N PHE A 155 -29.53 12.10 0.69
CA PHE A 155 -29.79 10.74 0.23
C PHE A 155 -29.35 10.49 -1.22
N SER A 156 -29.63 11.43 -2.13
CA SER A 156 -29.22 11.33 -3.54
C SER A 156 -27.72 11.58 -3.73
N PHE A 157 -27.13 12.46 -2.91
CA PHE A 157 -25.69 12.72 -2.92
C PHE A 157 -24.87 11.50 -2.47
N LEU A 158 -25.28 10.81 -1.39
CA LEU A 158 -24.60 9.62 -0.89
C LEU A 158 -24.60 8.46 -1.91
N HIS A 159 -25.73 8.20 -2.56
CA HIS A 159 -25.81 7.14 -3.57
C HIS A 159 -24.99 7.45 -4.81
N LEU A 160 -24.99 8.69 -5.28
CA LEU A 160 -24.17 9.10 -6.42
C LEU A 160 -22.68 8.98 -6.10
N ARG A 161 -22.25 9.43 -4.91
CA ARG A 161 -20.87 9.28 -4.45
C ARG A 161 -20.45 7.80 -4.44
N THR A 162 -21.23 6.94 -3.79
CA THR A 162 -20.94 5.50 -3.75
C THR A 162 -20.88 4.89 -5.16
N LEU A 163 -21.78 5.27 -6.06
CA LEU A 163 -21.77 4.77 -7.44
C LEU A 163 -20.50 5.21 -8.19
N VAL A 164 -20.11 6.48 -8.09
CA VAL A 164 -18.90 7.00 -8.74
C VAL A 164 -17.64 6.31 -8.19
N GLU A 165 -17.53 6.20 -6.86
CA GLU A 165 -16.42 5.51 -6.19
C GLU A 165 -16.36 4.03 -6.66
N LEU A 166 -17.50 3.33 -6.70
CA LEU A 166 -17.57 1.94 -7.19
C LEU A 166 -17.12 1.80 -8.65
N VAL A 167 -17.52 2.71 -9.53
CA VAL A 167 -17.12 2.68 -10.95
C VAL A 167 -15.61 2.90 -11.08
N LEU A 168 -15.05 3.88 -10.37
CA LEU A 168 -13.61 4.16 -10.40
C LEU A 168 -12.80 2.95 -9.88
N TYR A 169 -13.20 2.39 -8.74
CA TYR A 169 -12.56 1.19 -8.20
C TYR A 169 -12.75 -0.04 -9.07
N PHE A 170 -13.90 -0.19 -9.74
CA PHE A 170 -14.12 -1.29 -10.67
C PHE A 170 -13.16 -1.22 -11.86
N LEU A 171 -12.98 -0.05 -12.47
CA LEU A 171 -12.08 0.14 -13.61
C LEU A 171 -10.61 -0.11 -13.21
N LEU A 172 -10.19 0.45 -12.07
CA LEU A 172 -8.85 0.23 -11.53
C LEU A 172 -8.63 -1.24 -11.15
N GLY A 173 -9.60 -1.83 -10.44
CA GLY A 173 -9.58 -3.24 -10.05
C GLY A 173 -9.52 -4.18 -11.25
N LEU A 174 -10.28 -3.91 -12.31
CA LEU A 174 -10.23 -4.69 -13.56
C LEU A 174 -8.83 -4.64 -14.18
N LEU A 175 -8.23 -3.45 -14.26
CA LEU A 175 -6.86 -3.28 -14.78
C LEU A 175 -5.85 -4.09 -13.96
N MET A 176 -5.92 -3.98 -12.64
CA MET A 176 -5.01 -4.67 -11.71
C MET A 176 -5.21 -6.20 -11.74
N VAL A 177 -6.45 -6.69 -11.75
CA VAL A 177 -6.77 -8.13 -11.79
C VAL A 177 -6.32 -8.75 -13.10
N MET A 178 -6.53 -8.06 -14.24
CA MET A 178 -6.04 -8.53 -15.54
C MET A 178 -4.52 -8.65 -15.56
N ALA A 179 -3.80 -7.69 -14.96
CA ALA A 179 -2.35 -7.77 -14.79
C ALA A 179 -1.95 -9.02 -13.98
N LEU A 180 -2.61 -9.25 -12.84
CA LEU A 180 -2.36 -10.40 -11.97
C LEU A 180 -2.57 -11.72 -12.71
N LEU A 181 -3.71 -11.91 -13.38
CA LEU A 181 -4.03 -13.16 -14.08
C LEU A 181 -3.01 -13.48 -15.17
N LEU A 182 -2.55 -12.48 -15.92
CA LEU A 182 -1.51 -12.66 -16.94
C LEU A 182 -0.17 -13.07 -16.32
N ILE A 183 0.24 -12.44 -15.22
CA ILE A 183 1.50 -12.76 -14.52
C ILE A 183 1.43 -14.16 -13.88
N LEU A 184 0.30 -14.52 -13.26
CA LEU A 184 0.12 -15.83 -12.63
C LEU A 184 0.14 -16.99 -13.63
N LYS A 185 -0.32 -16.75 -14.87
CA LYS A 185 -0.32 -17.76 -15.93
C LYS A 185 1.09 -18.14 -16.41
N ASP A 186 2.10 -17.29 -16.21
CA ASP A 186 3.45 -17.61 -16.66
C ASP A 186 4.11 -18.68 -15.78
N ARG A 187 4.25 -19.91 -16.28
CA ARG A 187 4.91 -20.99 -15.54
C ARG A 187 6.40 -20.75 -15.30
N GLU A 188 7.03 -19.87 -16.07
CA GLU A 188 8.46 -19.61 -15.93
C GLU A 188 8.80 -18.66 -14.79
N GLU A 189 7.85 -17.86 -14.32
CA GLU A 189 8.03 -16.92 -13.22
C GLU A 189 8.18 -17.61 -11.85
N SER A 190 8.87 -16.93 -10.93
CA SER A 190 9.08 -17.39 -9.56
C SER A 190 7.74 -17.66 -8.83
N GLY A 191 7.50 -18.92 -8.45
CA GLY A 191 6.32 -19.29 -7.66
C GLY A 191 6.23 -18.56 -6.31
N ARG A 192 7.38 -18.20 -5.72
CA ARG A 192 7.43 -17.38 -4.50
C ARG A 192 7.01 -15.94 -4.75
N GLY A 193 7.46 -15.33 -5.85
CA GLY A 193 7.04 -13.98 -6.26
C GLY A 193 5.53 -13.93 -6.45
N LYS A 194 4.96 -14.93 -7.13
CA LYS A 194 3.51 -15.05 -7.32
C LYS A 194 2.71 -15.11 -6.02
N LYS A 195 3.17 -15.90 -5.04
CA LYS A 195 2.50 -15.99 -3.74
C LYS A 195 2.46 -14.62 -3.05
N LEU A 196 3.60 -13.92 -3.03
CA LEU A 196 3.69 -12.57 -2.45
C LEU A 196 2.79 -11.57 -3.22
N LEU A 197 2.75 -11.65 -4.55
CA LEU A 197 1.88 -10.80 -5.37
C LEU A 197 0.41 -11.00 -5.01
N VAL A 198 -0.05 -12.26 -4.93
CA VAL A 198 -1.43 -12.59 -4.55
C VAL A 198 -1.75 -12.10 -3.16
N THR A 199 -0.82 -12.25 -2.20
CA THR A 199 -1.00 -11.72 -0.84
C THR A 199 -1.14 -10.19 -0.83
N GLY A 200 -0.33 -9.46 -1.61
CA GLY A 200 -0.45 -8.00 -1.72
C GLY A 200 -1.78 -7.56 -2.32
N TYR A 201 -2.21 -8.24 -3.38
CA TYR A 201 -3.53 -8.02 -3.98
C TYR A 201 -4.68 -8.31 -3.03
N PHE A 202 -4.55 -9.36 -2.20
CA PHE A 202 -5.56 -9.68 -1.19
C PHE A 202 -5.72 -8.56 -0.16
N PHE A 203 -4.62 -8.01 0.36
CA PHE A 203 -4.67 -6.90 1.31
C PHE A 203 -5.29 -5.64 0.70
N TYR A 204 -4.88 -5.24 -0.52
CA TYR A 204 -5.52 -4.13 -1.22
C TYR A 204 -7.00 -4.38 -1.51
N ALA A 205 -7.37 -5.60 -1.93
CA ALA A 205 -8.77 -5.92 -2.15
C ALA A 205 -9.60 -5.80 -0.87
N LEU A 206 -9.07 -6.19 0.30
CA LEU A 206 -9.74 -6.00 1.57
C LEU A 206 -9.94 -4.51 1.90
N ALA A 207 -8.89 -3.69 1.74
CA ALA A 207 -8.98 -2.25 1.94
C ALA A 207 -10.00 -1.61 0.99
N SER A 208 -9.87 -1.84 -0.32
CA SER A 208 -10.77 -1.27 -1.33
C SER A 208 -12.22 -1.71 -1.18
N ILE A 209 -12.49 -2.99 -0.84
CA ILE A 209 -13.87 -3.45 -0.58
C ILE A 209 -14.43 -2.76 0.67
N SER A 210 -13.63 -2.64 1.72
CA SER A 210 -14.04 -1.96 2.96
C SER A 210 -14.39 -0.49 2.67
N SER A 211 -13.51 0.21 1.93
CA SER A 211 -13.69 1.59 1.50
C SER A 211 -14.92 1.78 0.62
N ALA A 212 -15.05 0.99 -0.45
CA ALA A 212 -16.13 1.14 -1.43
C ALA A 212 -17.51 0.81 -0.85
N THR A 213 -17.58 -0.06 0.15
CA THR A 213 -18.84 -0.45 0.80
C THR A 213 -19.13 0.32 2.07
N ARG A 214 -18.26 1.26 2.49
CA ARG A 214 -18.36 1.93 3.81
C ARG A 214 -19.68 2.64 4.08
N GLY A 215 -20.33 3.15 3.02
CA GLY A 215 -21.64 3.81 3.09
C GLY A 215 -22.85 2.87 3.18
N ILE A 216 -22.70 1.57 2.91
CA ILE A 216 -23.82 0.62 2.85
C ILE A 216 -24.33 0.34 4.27
N GLY A 217 -25.49 0.88 4.61
CA GLY A 217 -26.09 0.68 5.95
C GLY A 217 -25.17 1.11 7.10
N ASN A 218 -24.22 2.01 6.86
CA ASN A 218 -23.26 2.50 7.87
C ASN A 218 -22.55 1.38 8.64
N TRP A 219 -22.27 0.23 8.02
CA TRP A 219 -21.63 -0.91 8.70
C TRP A 219 -20.22 -0.53 9.19
N TYR A 220 -19.50 0.26 8.40
CA TYR A 220 -18.11 0.65 8.65
C TYR A 220 -17.97 1.41 9.97
N ALA A 221 -18.76 2.47 10.16
CA ALA A 221 -18.77 3.22 11.42
C ALA A 221 -19.24 2.38 12.60
N ARG A 222 -20.23 1.49 12.40
CA ARG A 222 -20.72 0.59 13.47
C ARG A 222 -19.67 -0.40 13.94
N VAL A 223 -18.87 -0.95 13.02
CA VAL A 223 -17.74 -1.82 13.38
C VAL A 223 -16.69 -1.02 14.15
N GLY A 224 -16.32 0.16 13.69
CA GLY A 224 -15.36 1.01 14.40
C GLY A 224 -15.84 1.42 15.79
N ASP A 225 -17.12 1.78 15.92
CA ASP A 225 -17.74 2.08 17.22
C ASP A 225 -17.69 0.89 18.17
N PHE A 226 -17.95 -0.32 17.65
CA PHE A 226 -17.83 -1.56 18.41
C PHE A 226 -16.38 -1.82 18.86
N LEU A 227 -15.38 -1.60 17.99
CA LEU A 227 -13.97 -1.79 18.31
C LEU A 227 -13.45 -0.77 19.33
N LEU A 228 -13.93 0.47 19.28
CA LEU A 228 -13.59 1.51 20.25
C LEU A 228 -14.24 1.24 21.62
N GLY A 229 -15.44 0.66 21.64
CA GLY A 229 -16.19 0.37 22.86
C GLY A 229 -16.31 1.58 23.78
N ASP A 230 -16.08 1.39 25.08
CA ASP A 230 -16.19 2.44 26.09
C ASP A 230 -15.17 3.58 25.90
N ASN A 231 -14.06 3.33 25.18
CA ASN A 231 -13.06 4.36 24.91
C ASN A 231 -13.57 5.44 23.95
N LYS A 232 -14.61 5.16 23.16
CA LYS A 232 -15.16 6.11 22.18
C LYS A 232 -15.53 7.44 22.84
N ILE A 233 -16.25 7.40 23.97
CA ILE A 233 -16.73 8.62 24.64
C ILE A 233 -15.54 9.45 25.13
N ARG A 234 -14.55 8.80 25.76
CA ARG A 234 -13.34 9.47 26.23
C ARG A 234 -12.57 10.10 25.07
N MET A 235 -12.28 9.33 24.02
CA MET A 235 -11.54 9.83 22.86
C MET A 235 -12.28 10.95 22.13
N ALA A 236 -13.60 10.85 21.99
CA ALA A 236 -14.42 11.91 21.38
C ALA A 236 -14.46 13.20 22.21
N SER A 237 -14.17 13.14 23.52
CA SER A 237 -14.03 14.34 24.36
C SER A 237 -12.69 15.06 24.16
N LEU A 238 -11.66 14.34 23.69
CA LEU A 238 -10.32 14.86 23.42
C LEU A 238 -10.21 15.49 22.03
N VAL A 239 -11.04 15.05 21.08
CA VAL A 239 -11.08 15.58 19.71
C VAL A 239 -11.98 16.81 19.66
N THR A 240 -11.40 17.98 19.38
CA THR A 240 -12.16 19.25 19.32
C THR A 240 -12.61 19.62 17.91
N GLU A 241 -12.02 19.00 16.86
CA GLU A 241 -12.36 19.29 15.47
C GLU A 241 -13.58 18.50 14.94
N SER A 242 -14.42 19.23 14.20
CA SER A 242 -15.78 18.85 13.82
C SER A 242 -15.93 17.60 12.94
N PRO A 243 -15.04 17.26 11.97
CA PRO A 243 -15.32 16.07 11.16
C PRO A 243 -15.16 14.79 11.99
N TYR A 244 -14.16 14.72 12.86
CA TYR A 244 -13.78 13.49 13.59
C TYR A 244 -14.65 13.22 14.81
N ARG A 245 -15.04 14.26 15.54
CA ARG A 245 -15.77 14.12 16.81
C ARG A 245 -17.10 13.37 16.67
N GLY A 246 -17.83 13.61 15.58
CA GLY A 246 -19.12 12.97 15.30
C GLY A 246 -19.02 11.55 14.72
N ASN A 247 -17.87 11.19 14.13
CA ASN A 247 -17.71 9.98 13.32
C ASN A 247 -16.46 9.17 13.71
N LEU A 248 -16.08 9.17 14.98
CA LEU A 248 -14.82 8.58 15.43
C LEU A 248 -14.65 7.10 15.04
N GLY A 249 -15.72 6.29 15.10
CA GLY A 249 -15.67 4.89 14.65
C GLY A 249 -15.40 4.75 13.16
N PHE A 250 -15.95 5.64 12.33
CA PHE A 250 -15.64 5.66 10.90
C PHE A 250 -14.14 5.91 10.68
N TYR A 251 -13.59 6.98 11.27
CA TYR A 251 -12.17 7.32 11.11
C TYR A 251 -11.23 6.29 11.75
N PHE A 252 -11.67 5.62 12.80
CA PHE A 252 -10.89 4.53 13.38
C PHE A 252 -10.73 3.38 12.39
N MET A 253 -11.79 3.02 11.66
CA MET A 253 -11.70 2.03 10.60
C MET A 253 -10.88 2.55 9.40
N ASP A 254 -11.08 3.80 8.99
CA ASP A 254 -10.36 4.43 7.88
C ASP A 254 -8.84 4.42 8.18
N PHE A 255 -8.44 4.87 9.36
CA PHE A 255 -7.03 5.06 9.67
C PHE A 255 -6.38 3.82 10.29
N VAL A 256 -7.02 3.16 11.25
CA VAL A 256 -6.37 2.07 12.00
C VAL A 256 -6.54 0.72 11.30
N TRP A 257 -7.56 0.57 10.45
CA TRP A 257 -7.81 -0.67 9.72
C TRP A 257 -7.42 -0.60 8.25
N GLU A 258 -7.88 0.40 7.49
CA GLU A 258 -7.65 0.47 6.04
C GLU A 258 -6.18 0.76 5.71
N GLU A 259 -5.61 1.82 6.28
CA GLU A 259 -4.25 2.28 5.97
C GLU A 259 -3.17 1.20 6.24
N PRO A 260 -3.20 0.43 7.35
CA PRO A 260 -2.27 -0.67 7.53
C PRO A 260 -2.45 -1.81 6.52
N LEU A 261 -3.68 -2.09 6.07
CA LEU A 261 -3.92 -3.09 5.02
C LEU A 261 -3.36 -2.63 3.68
N GLU A 262 -3.53 -1.36 3.33
CA GLU A 262 -2.96 -0.79 2.11
C GLU A 262 -1.43 -0.79 2.14
N LEU A 263 -0.82 -0.39 3.26
CA LEU A 263 0.63 -0.46 3.45
C LEU A 263 1.15 -1.91 3.35
N LEU A 264 0.44 -2.89 3.92
CA LEU A 264 0.77 -4.31 3.75
C LEU A 264 0.65 -4.71 2.27
N GLY A 265 -0.42 -4.31 1.59
CA GLY A 265 -0.62 -4.50 0.16
C GLY A 265 0.57 -4.02 -0.66
N ALA A 266 0.96 -2.75 -0.49
CA ALA A 266 2.11 -2.13 -1.14
C ALA A 266 3.41 -2.90 -0.87
N THR A 267 3.63 -3.24 0.40
CA THR A 267 4.83 -3.97 0.86
C THR A 267 4.97 -5.33 0.17
N PHE A 268 3.89 -6.12 0.12
CA PHE A 268 3.89 -7.43 -0.51
C PHE A 268 4.11 -7.33 -2.03
N ILE A 269 3.56 -6.29 -2.68
CA ILE A 269 3.81 -6.02 -4.11
C ILE A 269 5.29 -5.68 -4.35
N VAL A 270 5.90 -4.77 -3.57
CA VAL A 270 7.34 -4.45 -3.68
C VAL A 270 8.18 -5.71 -3.50
N ALA A 271 7.93 -6.47 -2.43
CA ALA A 271 8.66 -7.69 -2.12
C ALA A 271 8.54 -8.73 -3.25
N SER A 272 7.34 -8.88 -3.82
CA SER A 272 7.08 -9.73 -4.98
C SER A 272 7.89 -9.32 -6.21
N LEU A 273 7.88 -8.04 -6.57
CA LEU A 273 8.58 -7.50 -7.73
C LEU A 273 10.10 -7.65 -7.62
N LEU A 274 10.66 -7.45 -6.43
CA LEU A 274 12.07 -7.75 -6.15
C LEU A 274 12.37 -9.24 -6.36
N VAL A 275 11.52 -10.14 -5.88
CA VAL A 275 11.70 -11.59 -6.09
C VAL A 275 11.67 -11.95 -7.57
N PHE A 276 10.78 -11.36 -8.37
CA PHE A 276 10.72 -11.60 -9.82
C PHE A 276 11.99 -11.11 -10.52
N LEU A 277 12.44 -9.89 -10.24
CA LEU A 277 13.67 -9.34 -10.84
C LEU A 277 14.89 -10.17 -10.47
N ILE A 278 15.08 -10.50 -9.19
CA ILE A 278 16.21 -11.32 -8.72
C ILE A 278 16.20 -12.69 -9.41
N TYR A 279 15.02 -13.32 -9.50
CA TYR A 279 14.87 -14.61 -10.16
C TYR A 279 15.25 -14.55 -11.65
N ARG A 280 14.78 -13.52 -12.38
CA ARG A 280 15.11 -13.32 -13.79
C ARG A 280 16.60 -13.01 -14.01
N THR A 281 17.22 -12.19 -13.16
CA THR A 281 18.66 -11.93 -13.22
C THR A 281 19.48 -13.21 -13.02
N ASN A 282 19.07 -14.08 -12.10
CA ASN A 282 19.74 -15.36 -11.87
C ASN A 282 19.53 -16.35 -13.03
N LYS A 283 18.31 -16.45 -13.58
CA LYS A 283 18.02 -17.33 -14.72
C LYS A 283 18.75 -16.88 -16.00
N GLY A 284 18.85 -15.56 -16.23
CA GLY A 284 19.57 -14.98 -17.36
C GLY A 284 21.07 -15.30 -17.37
N GLN A 285 21.71 -15.37 -16.20
CA GLN A 285 23.12 -15.78 -16.09
C GLN A 285 23.33 -17.23 -16.55
N ILE A 286 22.39 -18.13 -16.28
CA ILE A 286 22.47 -19.54 -16.69
C ILE A 286 22.42 -19.70 -18.22
N HIS A 287 21.83 -18.75 -18.95
CA HIS A 287 21.79 -18.79 -20.42
C HIS A 287 22.98 -18.11 -21.10
N ILE A 288 23.66 -17.18 -20.42
CA ILE A 288 24.89 -16.56 -20.95
C ILE A 288 26.08 -17.51 -20.76
N ASP A 289 26.16 -18.21 -19.62
CA ASP A 289 27.27 -19.16 -19.35
C ASP A 289 27.21 -20.46 -20.19
N LYS A 290 26.15 -20.64 -21.01
CA LYS A 290 25.96 -21.81 -21.89
C LYS A 290 26.19 -21.52 -23.38
N ARG A 291 26.61 -20.30 -23.74
CA ARG A 291 27.00 -19.93 -25.10
C ARG A 291 28.50 -19.71 -25.17
#